data_AF-A0A382D774-F1
#
_entry.id   AF-A0A382D774-F1
#
_cell.length_a   1.000
_cell.length_b   1.000
_cell.length_c   1.000
_cell.angle_alpha   90.00
_cell.angle_beta   90.00
_cell.angle_gamma   90.00
#
_symmetry.space_group_name_H-M   'P 1'
#
loop_
_entity.id
_entity.type
_entity.pdbx_description
1 polymer ?
#
loop_
_entity_poly.entity_id
_entity_poly.type
_entity_poly.pdbx_seq_one_letter_code
_entity_poly.pdbx_strand_id
1 'polypeptide(L)' 'MTDLEAHVAQPGRDDLVRQVREKIDKLGISYIYYQFVSVTGRIVGKGIPS' A
#
# COMPACT_ATOMS: atom_id res chain seq x y z
N MET A 1 -6.83 9.82 19.63
CA MET A 1 -6.81 9.06 18.37
C MET A 1 -6.67 10.06 17.25
N THR A 2 -5.63 9.94 16.43
CA THR A 2 -5.42 10.79 15.25
C THR A 2 -6.25 10.29 14.07
N ASP A 3 -6.51 11.14 13.09
CA ASP A 3 -7.19 10.73 11.84
C ASP A 3 -6.44 9.60 11.11
N LEU A 4 -5.10 9.61 11.20
CA LEU A 4 -4.27 8.55 10.64
C LEU A 4 -4.52 7.21 11.34
N GLU A 5 -4.55 7.20 12.67
CA GLU A 5 -4.83 5.99 13.45
C GLU A 5 -6.23 5.44 13.15
N ALA A 6 -7.23 6.32 13.04
CA ALA A 6 -8.59 5.93 12.68
C ALA A 6 -8.67 5.35 11.26
N HIS A 7 -7.94 5.93 10.30
CA HIS A 7 -7.86 5.42 8.93
C HIS A 7 -7.16 4.06 8.85
N VAL A 8 -6.06 3.88 9.58
CA VAL A 8 -5.32 2.61 9.63
C VAL A 8 -6.12 1.51 10.35
N ALA A 9 -6.91 1.88 11.37
CA ALA A 9 -7.75 0.96 12.12
C ALA A 9 -9.12 0.68 11.46
N GLN A 10 -9.33 1.10 10.20
CA GLN A 10 -10.60 0.86 9.52
C GLN A 10 -10.93 -0.65 9.47
N PRO A 11 -12.15 -1.05 9.88
CA PRO A 11 -12.58 -2.45 9.84
C PRO A 11 -12.41 -3.05 8.44
N GLY A 12 -11.87 -4.27 8.38
CA GLY A 12 -11.65 -5.00 7.12
C GLY A 12 -10.37 -4.63 6.36
N ARG A 13 -9.64 -3.58 6.77
CA ARG A 13 -8.37 -3.21 6.12
C ARG A 13 -7.32 -4.32 6.23
N ASP A 14 -7.25 -5.00 7.38
CA ASP A 14 -6.27 -6.05 7.63
C ASP A 14 -6.44 -7.25 6.69
N ASP A 15 -7.67 -7.60 6.35
CA ASP A 15 -7.96 -8.68 5.39
C ASP A 15 -7.53 -8.31 3.97
N LEU A 16 -7.71 -7.04 3.58
CA LEU A 16 -7.22 -6.54 2.28
C LEU A 16 -5.68 -6.55 2.22
N VAL A 17 -5.02 -6.15 3.30
CA VAL A 17 -3.55 -6.20 3.40
C VAL A 17 -3.04 -7.63 3.27
N ARG A 18 -3.71 -8.60 3.91
CA ARG A 18 -3.35 -10.02 3.82
C ARG A 18 -3.47 -10.55 2.40
N GLN A 19 -4.56 -10.25 1.69
CA GLN A 19 -4.76 -10.65 0.30
C GLN A 19 -3.67 -10.10 -0.64
N VAL A 20 -3.26 -8.84 -0.43
CA VAL A 20 -2.18 -8.24 -1.23
C VAL A 20 -0.84 -8.91 -0.92
N ARG A 21 -0.55 -9.21 0.35
CA ARG A 21 0.67 -9.92 0.75
C ARG A 21 0.74 -11.33 0.14
N GLU A 22 -0.32 -12.10 0.22
CA GLU A 22 -0.39 -13.43 -0.41
C GLU A 22 -0.12 -13.38 -1.91
N LYS A 23 -0.60 -12.33 -2.59
CA LYS A 23 -0.36 -12.12 -4.02
C LYS A 23 1.09 -11.74 -4.33
N ILE A 24 1.72 -10.93 -3.48
CA ILE A 24 3.15 -10.60 -3.58
C ILE A 24 3.99 -11.88 -3.54
N ASP A 25 3.73 -12.72 -2.53
CA ASP A 25 4.49 -13.95 -2.30
C ASP A 25 4.26 -14.95 -3.45
N LYS A 26 3.00 -15.14 -3.87
CA LYS A 26 2.64 -16.05 -4.97
C LYS A 26 3.29 -15.67 -6.30
N LEU A 27 3.47 -14.37 -6.55
CA LEU A 27 4.05 -13.87 -7.79
C LEU A 27 5.57 -13.70 -7.71
N GLY A 28 6.19 -13.91 -6.53
CA GLY A 28 7.62 -13.70 -6.33
C GLY A 28 8.03 -12.24 -6.53
N ILE A 29 7.17 -11.28 -6.18
CA ILE A 29 7.48 -9.85 -6.28
C ILE A 29 8.51 -9.54 -5.20
N SER A 30 9.66 -8.97 -5.61
CA SER A 30 10.76 -8.58 -4.71
C SER A 30 10.83 -7.06 -4.45
N TYR A 31 10.04 -6.29 -5.20
CA TYR A 31 10.08 -4.84 -5.17
C TYR A 31 8.71 -4.24 -5.46
N ILE A 32 8.29 -3.29 -4.62
CA ILE A 32 7.01 -2.59 -4.73
C ILE A 32 7.28 -1.13 -5.04
N TYR A 33 6.62 -0.60 -6.08
CA TYR A 33 6.65 0.81 -6.41
C TYR A 33 5.32 1.48 -6.04
N TYR A 34 5.29 2.13 -4.88
CA TYR A 34 4.12 2.88 -4.42
C TYR A 34 4.02 4.19 -5.20
N GLN A 35 2.89 4.41 -5.87
CA GLN A 35 2.66 5.57 -6.72
C GLN A 35 1.45 6.36 -6.25
N PHE A 36 1.54 7.68 -6.35
CA PHE A 36 0.40 8.57 -6.21
C PHE A 36 0.48 9.71 -7.23
N VAL A 37 -0.67 10.29 -7.53
CA VAL A 37 -0.77 11.47 -8.40
C VAL A 37 -0.58 12.71 -7.53
N SER A 38 0.41 13.54 -7.85
CA SER A 38 0.65 14.79 -7.14
C SER A 38 -0.43 15.84 -7.43
N VAL A 39 -0.47 16.91 -6.63
CA VAL A 39 -1.38 18.04 -6.85
C VAL A 39 -1.18 18.71 -8.22
N THR A 40 -0.01 18.56 -8.83
CA THR A 40 0.28 19.06 -10.18
C THR A 40 -0.05 18.05 -11.28
N GLY A 41 -0.68 16.92 -10.96
CA GLY A 41 -1.00 15.85 -11.91
C GLY A 41 0.18 14.95 -12.30
N ARG A 42 1.32 15.02 -11.61
CA ARG A 42 2.49 14.16 -11.91
C ARG A 42 2.41 12.85 -11.15
N ILE A 43 2.69 11.73 -11.81
CA ILE A 43 2.87 10.45 -11.11
C ILE A 43 4.22 10.49 -10.41
N VAL A 44 4.20 10.35 -9.09
CA VAL A 44 5.39 10.26 -8.24
C VAL A 44 5.32 9.00 -7.40
N GLY A 45 6.46 8.49 -6.94
CA GLY A 45 6.46 7.25 -6.18
C GLY A 45 7.75 6.95 -5.43
N LYS A 46 7.69 5.87 -4.65
CA LYS A 46 8.81 5.32 -3.90
C LYS A 46 8.89 3.82 -4.11
N GLY A 47 10.08 3.34 -4.47
CA GLY A 47 10.41 1.93 -4.51
C GLY A 47 10.84 1.42 -3.15
N ILE A 48 10.35 0.24 -2.76
CA ILE A 48 10.68 -0.43 -1.50
C ILE A 48 10.83 -1.94 -1.76
N PRO A 49 11.83 -2.62 -1.17
CA PRO A 49 11.87 -4.08 -1.17
C PRO A 49 10.61 -4.66 -0.51
N SER A 50 10.03 -5.69 -1.13
CA SER A 50 8.72 -6.27 -0.78
C SER A 50 8.72 -7.02 0.54
#